data_AF-A0A414A511-F1
#
_entry.id   AF-A0A414A511-F1
#
_cell.length_a   1.000
_cell.length_b   1.000
_cell.length_c   1.000
_cell.angle_alpha   90.00
_cell.angle_beta   90.00
_cell.angle_gamma   90.00
#
_symmetry.space_group_name_H-M   'P 1'
#
loop_
_entity.id
_entity.type
_entity.pdbx_description
1 polymer ?
#
loop_
_entity_poly.entity_id
_entity_poly.type
_entity_poly.pdbx_seq_one_letter_code
_entity_poly.pdbx_strand_id
1 'polypeptide(L)' 'MKDYTVKSETAVFSDTMKITETTDSNHASNINAGPMCAFENTIANRRDITKIQNAKAQLAFDESDGGLNIIIKEG' A
#
# COMPACT_ATOMS: atom_id res chain seq x y z
N MET A 1 3.34 -19.65 -14.93
CA MET A 1 3.67 -18.33 -14.35
C MET A 1 4.63 -18.56 -13.19
N LYS A 2 5.47 -17.57 -12.84
CA LYS A 2 6.41 -17.66 -11.72
C LYS A 2 5.95 -16.72 -10.62
N ASP A 3 5.89 -17.22 -9.40
CA ASP A 3 5.51 -16.42 -8.23
C ASP A 3 6.72 -15.67 -7.66
N TYR A 4 6.47 -14.46 -7.18
CA TYR A 4 7.44 -13.63 -6.49
C TYR A 4 6.88 -13.24 -5.13
N THR A 5 7.64 -13.49 -4.07
CA THR A 5 7.28 -13.12 -2.70
C THR A 5 8.21 -12.03 -2.20
N VAL A 6 7.64 -10.97 -1.64
CA VAL A 6 8.39 -9.92 -0.95
C VAL A 6 8.45 -10.25 0.53
N LYS A 7 9.64 -10.15 1.13
CA LYS A 7 9.80 -10.21 2.59
C LYS A 7 9.24 -8.93 3.20
N SER A 8 8.13 -9.03 3.91
CA SER A 8 7.42 -7.87 4.47
C SER A 8 8.26 -7.14 5.51
N GLU A 9 9.12 -7.86 6.25
CA GLU A 9 9.92 -7.31 7.35
C GLU A 9 10.98 -6.32 6.87
N THR A 10 11.40 -6.46 5.61
CA THR A 10 12.42 -5.59 4.98
C THR A 10 11.83 -4.69 3.90
N ALA A 11 10.53 -4.77 3.65
CA ALA A 11 9.88 -3.95 2.63
C ALA A 11 9.79 -2.50 3.11
N VAL A 12 10.27 -1.56 2.28
CA VAL A 12 10.20 -0.12 2.57
C VAL A 12 9.30 0.53 1.54
N PHE A 13 8.30 1.28 2.01
CA PHE A 13 7.44 2.07 1.15
C PHE A 13 8.23 3.24 0.54
N SER A 14 8.02 3.50 -0.74
CA SER A 14 8.46 4.72 -1.43
C SER A 14 7.28 5.33 -2.19
N ASP A 15 7.18 6.65 -2.17
CA ASP A 15 6.23 7.45 -2.94
C ASP A 15 6.75 7.78 -4.35
N THR A 16 7.91 7.23 -4.73
CA THR A 16 8.45 7.31 -6.08
C THR A 16 8.84 5.95 -6.60
N MET A 17 8.73 5.75 -7.91
CA MET A 17 9.22 4.57 -8.62
C MET A 17 10.05 5.03 -9.81
N LYS A 18 11.21 4.38 -10.02
CA LYS A 18 12.00 4.55 -11.25
C LYS A 18 11.79 3.32 -12.12
N ILE A 19 11.32 3.56 -13.34
CA ILE A 19 11.18 2.53 -14.37
C ILE A 19 12.16 2.90 -15.49
N THR A 20 12.86 1.89 -16.01
CA THR A 20 13.70 2.09 -17.19
C THR A 20 12.79 2.23 -18.40
N GLU A 21 12.80 3.40 -19.03
CA GLU A 21 12.10 3.62 -20.29
C GLU A 21 12.70 2.76 -21.40
N THR A 22 11.84 2.13 -22.20
CA THR A 22 12.31 1.34 -23.34
C THR A 22 12.72 2.28 -24.47
N THR A 23 13.81 1.95 -25.18
CA THR A 23 14.23 2.71 -26.35
C THR A 23 13.23 2.62 -27.51
N ASP A 24 12.34 1.63 -27.49
CA ASP A 24 11.17 1.54 -28.36
C ASP A 24 10.03 2.40 -27.82
N SER A 25 9.92 3.62 -28.33
CA SER A 25 8.90 4.59 -27.94
C SER A 25 7.47 4.15 -28.26
N ASN A 26 7.30 3.23 -29.23
CA ASN A 26 5.97 2.75 -29.61
C ASN A 26 5.43 1.73 -28.61
N HIS A 27 6.28 1.16 -27.74
CA HIS A 27 5.91 0.07 -26.84
C HIS A 27 6.14 0.41 -25.35
N ALA A 28 6.82 1.53 -25.07
CA ALA A 28 7.10 2.03 -23.71
C ALA A 28 5.83 2.11 -22.85
N SER A 29 4.73 2.67 -23.39
CA SER A 29 3.47 2.82 -22.66
C SER A 29 2.87 1.49 -22.22
N ASN A 30 2.93 0.45 -23.07
CA ASN A 30 2.36 -0.86 -22.77
C ASN A 30 3.23 -1.64 -21.77
N ILE A 31 4.55 -1.49 -21.86
CA ILE A 31 5.50 -2.17 -20.97
C ILE A 31 5.43 -1.55 -19.56
N ASN A 32 5.29 -0.22 -19.48
CA ASN A 32 5.26 0.49 -18.20
C ASN A 32 3.86 0.50 -17.54
N ALA A 33 2.79 0.22 -18.30
CA ALA A 33 1.42 0.23 -17.77
C ALA A 33 1.21 -0.73 -16.59
N GLY A 34 1.77 -1.95 -16.64
CA GLY A 34 1.66 -2.92 -15.56
C GLY A 34 2.29 -2.44 -14.24
N PRO A 35 3.60 -2.11 -14.24
CA PRO A 35 4.27 -1.52 -13.08
C PRO A 35 3.60 -0.24 -12.56
N MET A 36 3.19 0.66 -13.45
CA MET A 36 2.52 1.91 -13.08
C MET A 36 1.18 1.65 -12.38
N CYS A 37 0.34 0.76 -12.91
CA CYS A 37 -0.93 0.40 -12.29
C CYS A 37 -0.73 -0.20 -10.89
N ALA A 38 0.25 -1.10 -10.72
CA ALA A 38 0.58 -1.66 -9.41
C ALA A 38 1.06 -0.56 -8.42
N PHE A 39 1.85 0.39 -8.91
CA PHE A 39 2.34 1.51 -8.11
C PHE A 39 1.21 2.46 -7.68
N GLU A 40 0.32 2.86 -8.59
CA GLU A 40 -0.85 3.71 -8.29
C GLU A 40 -1.75 3.08 -7.22
N ASN A 41 -2.01 1.77 -7.32
CA ASN A 41 -2.75 1.02 -6.31
C ASN A 41 -2.03 1.03 -4.94
N THR A 42 -0.71 0.90 -4.93
CA THR A 42 0.10 0.96 -3.71
C THR A 42 0.00 2.32 -3.03
N ILE A 43 0.07 3.41 -3.80
CA ILE A 43 -0.10 4.78 -3.30
C ILE A 43 -1.51 4.99 -2.75
N ALA A 44 -2.55 4.56 -3.47
CA ALA A 44 -3.93 4.68 -3.03
C ALA A 44 -4.17 3.91 -1.70
N ASN A 45 -3.70 2.67 -1.63
CA ASN A 45 -3.79 1.85 -0.42
C ASN A 45 -3.07 2.50 0.76
N ARG A 46 -1.84 3.01 0.55
CA ARG A 46 -1.09 3.70 1.61
C ARG A 46 -1.85 4.91 2.14
N ARG A 47 -2.41 5.75 1.25
CA ARG A 47 -3.21 6.91 1.64
C ARG A 47 -4.40 6.50 2.50
N ASP A 48 -5.15 5.49 2.07
CA ASP A 48 -6.40 5.13 2.73
C ASP A 48 -6.16 4.37 4.05
N ILE A 49 -5.11 3.53 4.13
CA ILE A 49 -4.64 2.95 5.40
C ILE A 49 -4.20 4.04 6.38
N THR A 50 -3.48 5.06 5.91
CA THR A 50 -3.04 6.17 6.77
C THR A 50 -4.23 6.95 7.33
N LYS A 51 -5.29 7.17 6.53
CA LYS A 51 -6.53 7.80 7.00
C LYS A 51 -7.20 6.96 8.08
N ILE A 52 -7.31 5.64 7.88
CA ILE A 52 -7.87 4.72 8.88
C ILE A 52 -7.03 4.77 10.16
N GLN A 53 -5.70 4.73 10.03
CA GLN A 53 -4.77 4.81 11.16
C GLN A 53 -4.86 6.15 11.89
N ASN A 54 -5.18 7.25 11.21
CA ASN A 54 -5.33 8.58 11.84
C ASN A 54 -6.78 8.91 12.22
N ALA A 55 -7.71 7.95 12.10
CA ALA A 55 -9.09 8.17 12.50
C ALA A 55 -9.16 8.49 14.01
N LYS A 56 -9.98 9.50 14.35
CA LYS A 56 -10.18 9.96 15.75
C LYS A 56 -10.77 8.89 16.66
N ALA A 57 -11.53 7.96 16.09
CA ALA A 57 -12.08 6.80 16.78
C ALA A 57 -11.74 5.55 15.98
N GLN A 58 -11.25 4.51 16.67
CA GLN A 58 -10.97 3.19 16.11
C GLN A 58 -11.66 2.12 16.97
N LEU A 59 -12.03 1.02 16.35
CA LEU A 59 -12.58 -0.14 17.05
C LEU A 59 -11.53 -1.24 17.07
N ALA A 60 -11.30 -1.84 18.23
CA ALA A 60 -10.39 -2.97 18.39
C ALA A 60 -11.10 -4.08 19.15
N PHE A 61 -11.04 -5.30 18.64
CA PHE A 61 -11.50 -6.46 19.37
C PHE A 61 -10.44 -6.88 20.39
N ASP A 62 -10.85 -7.13 21.63
CA ASP A 62 -9.98 -7.64 22.67
C ASP A 62 -10.18 -9.15 22.80
N GLU A 63 -9.16 -9.90 22.41
CA GLU A 63 -9.20 -11.37 22.45
C GLU A 63 -9.15 -11.91 23.89
N SER A 64 -8.78 -11.09 24.88
CA SER A 64 -8.64 -11.49 26.28
C SER A 64 -10.00 -11.64 26.98
N ASP A 65 -10.95 -10.78 26.63
CA ASP A 65 -12.28 -10.75 27.25
C ASP A 65 -13.44 -10.88 26.23
N GLY A 66 -13.14 -10.91 24.92
CA GLY A 66 -14.12 -10.99 23.84
C GLY A 66 -14.89 -9.68 23.60
N GLY A 67 -14.44 -8.57 24.18
CA GLY A 67 -15.06 -7.26 24.10
C GLY A 67 -14.68 -6.46 22.85
N LEU A 68 -15.48 -5.45 22.53
CA LEU A 68 -15.17 -4.46 21.49
C LEU A 68 -14.78 -3.14 22.15
N ASN A 69 -13.51 -2.76 22.03
CA ASN A 69 -12.96 -1.52 22.55
C ASN A 69 -13.11 -0.37 21.56
N ILE A 70 -13.47 0.82 22.07
CA ILE A 70 -13.47 2.07 21.32
C ILE A 70 -12.22 2.87 21.73
N ILE A 71 -11.30 3.05 20.79
CA ILE A 71 -10.06 3.81 20.99
C ILE A 71 -10.27 5.22 20.44
N ILE A 72 -10.20 6.23 21.31
CA ILE A 72 -10.25 7.64 20.91
C ILE A 72 -8.81 8.18 20.85
N LYS A 73 -8.41 8.76 19.71
CA LYS A 73 -7.10 9.42 19.56
C LYS A 73 -7.24 10.89 19.89
N GLU A 74 -6.50 11.37 20.90
CA GLU A 74 -6.37 12.81 21.16
C GLU A 74 -5.56 13.45 20.03
N GLY A 75 -6.03 14.63 19.59
CA GLY A 75 -5.50 15.35 18.42
C GLY A 75 -4.30 16.22 18.74
#